data_AF-A0A371WN13-F1
#
_entry.id   AF-A0A371WN13-F1
#
_cell.length_a   1.000
_cell.length_b   1.000
_cell.length_c   1.000
_cell.angle_alpha   90.00
_cell.angle_beta   90.00
_cell.angle_gamma   90.00
#
_symmetry.space_group_name_H-M   'P 1'
#
loop_
_entity.id
_entity.type
_entity.pdbx_description
1 polymer ?
#
loop_
_entity_poly.entity_id
_entity_poly.type
_entity_poly.pdbx_seq_one_letter_code
_entity_poly.pdbx_strand_id
1 'polypeptide(L)' 'MRNNLTEDERIAFTEELERLRQEHRDLDTAILALQAMGTGDQLQVQRLKKRKLILRDRISYLEDCLTPDIIA' A
#
# COMPACT_ATOMS: atom_id res chain seq x y z
N MET A 1 -9.06 -4.64 23.88
CA MET A 1 -8.69 -6.00 23.44
C MET A 1 -7.21 -5.97 23.11
N ARG A 2 -6.37 -6.77 23.77
CA ARG A 2 -4.97 -6.98 23.33
C ARG A 2 -5.03 -7.91 22.12
N ASN A 3 -4.70 -7.42 20.94
CA ASN A 3 -4.45 -8.28 19.79
C ASN A 3 -3.11 -8.97 20.03
N ASN A 4 -3.15 -10.17 20.62
CA ASN A 4 -2.00 -11.06 20.60
C ASN A 4 -2.04 -11.79 19.25
N LEU A 5 -1.53 -11.14 18.21
CA LEU A 5 -1.26 -11.81 16.93
C LEU A 5 -0.32 -12.98 17.18
N THR A 6 -0.69 -14.15 16.70
CA THR A 6 0.19 -15.33 16.69
C THR A 6 1.38 -15.06 15.77
N GLU A 7 2.50 -15.76 15.98
CA GLU A 7 3.69 -15.54 15.16
C GLU A 7 3.43 -15.81 13.66
N ASP A 8 2.62 -16.83 13.35
CA ASP A 8 2.20 -17.14 11.98
C ASP A 8 1.39 -16.00 11.35
N GLU A 9 0.48 -15.37 12.11
CA GLU A 9 -0.27 -14.20 11.64
C GLU A 9 0.63 -12.98 11.44
N ARG A 10 1.63 -12.77 12.31
CA ARG A 10 2.61 -11.69 12.16
C ARG A 10 3.46 -11.86 10.90
N ILE A 11 3.89 -13.09 10.62
CA ILE A 11 4.62 -13.43 9.39
C ILE A 11 3.74 -13.16 8.18
N ALA A 12 2.50 -13.68 8.16
CA ALA A 12 1.56 -13.48 7.06
C ALA A 12 1.26 -11.99 6.79
N PHE A 13 1.07 -11.20 7.86
CA PHE A 13 0.83 -9.75 7.74
C PHE A 13 2.07 -9.00 7.23
N THR A 14 3.26 -9.41 7.65
CA THR A 14 4.52 -8.81 7.18
C THR A 14 4.74 -9.10 5.70
N GLU A 15 4.51 -10.34 5.26
CA GLU A 15 4.60 -10.71 3.84
C GLU A 15 3.60 -9.93 2.99
N GLU A 16 2.35 -9.80 3.46
CA GLU A 16 1.33 -9.02 2.77
C GLU A 16 1.70 -7.54 2.71
N LEU A 17 2.22 -6.98 3.82
CA LEU A 17 2.68 -5.60 3.88
C LEU A 17 3.77 -5.33 2.82
N GLU A 18 4.77 -6.21 2.72
CA GLU A 18 5.83 -6.07 1.73
C GLU A 18 5.32 -6.19 0.29
N ARG A 19 4.38 -7.12 0.02
CA ARG A 19 3.71 -7.22 -1.29
C ARG A 19 2.99 -5.92 -1.65
N LEU A 20 2.18 -5.38 -0.75
CA LEU A 20 1.43 -4.15 -0.98
C LEU A 20 2.35 -2.93 -1.15
N ARG A 21 3.44 -2.86 -0.39
CA ARG A 21 4.48 -1.81 -0.53
C ARG A 21 5.17 -1.88 -1.89
N GLN A 22 5.43 -3.08 -2.39
CA GLN A 22 5.98 -3.25 -3.74
C GLN A 22 4.97 -2.79 -4.80
N GLU A 23 3.73 -3.27 -4.74
CA GLU A 23 2.67 -2.88 -5.69
C GLU A 23 2.43 -1.36 -5.68
N HIS A 24 2.43 -0.73 -4.50
CA HIS A 24 2.30 0.71 -4.36
C HIS A 24 3.44 1.48 -5.05
N ARG A 25 4.70 0.99 -4.95
CA ARG A 25 5.86 1.57 -5.64
C ARG A 25 5.77 1.40 -7.15
N ASP A 26 5.30 0.24 -7.61
CA ASP A 26 5.11 -0.05 -9.03
C ASP A 26 4.04 0.86 -9.64
N LEU A 27 2.93 1.08 -8.93
CA LEU A 27 1.90 2.04 -9.34
C LEU A 27 2.45 3.46 -9.45
N ASP A 28 3.35 3.86 -8.55
CA ASP A 28 3.97 5.18 -8.61
C ASP A 28 4.82 5.35 -9.86
N THR A 29 5.64 4.34 -10.16
CA THR A 29 6.46 4.31 -11.37
C THR A 29 5.59 4.35 -12.64
N ALA A 30 4.49 3.60 -12.66
CA ALA A 30 3.55 3.59 -13.77
C ALA A 30 2.86 4.96 -13.96
N ILE A 31 2.47 5.63 -12.87
CA ILE A 31 1.89 6.98 -12.92
C ILE A 31 2.91 7.97 -13.50
N LEU A 32 4.17 7.94 -13.03
CA LEU A 32 5.22 8.83 -13.53
C LEU A 32 5.49 8.62 -15.01
N ALA A 33 5.57 7.35 -15.46
CA ALA A 33 5.75 7.01 -16.87
C ALA A 33 4.60 7.54 -17.74
N LEU A 34 3.35 7.34 -17.32
CA LEU A 34 2.18 7.83 -18.04
C LEU A 34 2.12 9.36 -18.08
N GLN A 35 2.50 10.03 -16.99
CA GLN A 35 2.57 11.49 -16.97
C GLN A 35 3.68 12.03 -17.87
N ALA A 36 4.84 11.36 -17.94
CA ALA A 36 5.95 11.75 -18.79
C ALA A 36 5.66 11.59 -20.29
N MET A 37 4.81 10.63 -20.67
CA MET A 37 4.40 10.42 -22.07
C MET A 37 3.57 11.57 -22.65
N GLY A 38 2.96 12.44 -21.82
CA GLY A 38 2.21 13.62 -22.27
C GLY A 38 0.92 13.33 -23.04
N THR A 39 0.63 12.07 -23.37
CA THR A 39 -0.65 11.63 -23.91
C THR A 39 -1.71 11.80 -22.84
N GLY A 40 -2.80 12.49 -23.14
CA GLY A 40 -3.85 12.92 -22.22
C GLY A 40 -4.67 11.82 -21.55
N ASP A 41 -4.07 10.71 -21.13
CA ASP A 41 -4.72 9.62 -20.41
C ASP A 41 -4.90 9.95 -18.91
N GLN A 42 -5.50 11.11 -18.68
CA GLN A 42 -5.79 11.62 -17.35
C GLN A 42 -6.73 10.69 -16.58
N LEU A 43 -7.61 9.97 -17.30
CA LEU A 43 -8.50 8.98 -16.70
C LEU A 43 -7.74 7.76 -16.19
N GLN A 44 -6.77 7.24 -16.95
CA GLN A 44 -5.92 6.14 -16.49
C GLN A 44 -5.07 6.57 -15.28
N VAL A 45 -4.47 7.77 -15.33
CA VAL A 45 -3.72 8.33 -14.19
C VAL A 45 -4.62 8.46 -12.95
N GLN A 46 -5.85 8.94 -13.09
CA GLN A 46 -6.81 9.02 -11.98
C GLN A 46 -7.15 7.63 -11.41
N ARG A 47 -7.36 6.62 -12.26
CA ARG A 47 -7.62 5.24 -11.82
C ARG A 47 -6.44 4.65 -11.05
N LEU A 48 -5.22 4.87 -11.52
CA LEU A 48 -4.00 4.40 -10.84
C LEU A 48 -3.79 5.12 -9.50
N LYS A 49 -4.01 6.43 -9.44
CA LYS A 49 -3.96 7.19 -8.18
C LYS A 49 -4.99 6.69 -7.16
N LYS A 50 -6.21 6.37 -7.62
CA LYS A 50 -7.24 5.78 -6.74
C LYS A 50 -6.82 4.41 -6.19
N ARG A 51 -6.24 3.55 -7.04
CA ARG A 51 -5.68 2.27 -6.60
C ARG A 51 -4.55 2.46 -5.59
N LYS A 52 -3.62 3.38 -5.88
CA LYS A 52 -2.52 3.73 -4.98
C LYS A 52 -3.02 4.20 -3.61
N LEU A 53 -4.10 5.00 -3.57
CA LEU A 53 -4.72 5.44 -2.32
C LEU A 53 -5.25 4.25 -1.50
N ILE A 54 -5.98 3.32 -2.13
CA ILE A 54 -6.51 2.12 -1.47
C ILE A 54 -5.37 1.26 -0.91
N LEU A 55 -4.29 1.07 -1.68
CA LEU A 55 -3.12 0.32 -1.22
C LEU A 55 -2.47 0.99 -0.01
N ARG A 56 -2.30 2.32 -0.03
CA ARG A 56 -1.75 3.07 1.09
C ARG A 56 -2.60 2.89 2.35
N ASP A 57 -3.92 3.01 2.23
CA ASP A 57 -4.82 2.86 3.38
C ASP A 57 -4.77 1.43 3.94
N ARG A 58 -4.61 0.42 3.06
CA ARG A 58 -4.41 -0.99 3.47
C ARG A 58 -3.06 -1.23 4.13
N ILE A 59 -1.99 -0.62 3.62
CA ILE A 59 -0.64 -0.65 4.20
C ILE A 59 -0.69 -0.08 5.62
N SER A 60 -1.27 1.11 5.80
CA SER A 60 -1.39 1.73 7.13
C SER A 60 -2.17 0.85 8.10
N TYR A 61 -3.26 0.23 7.66
CA TYR A 61 -4.01 -0.71 8.51
C TYR A 61 -3.18 -1.92 8.95
N LEU A 62 -2.38 -2.51 8.06
CA LEU A 62 -1.50 -3.64 8.38
C LEU A 62 -0.34 -3.20 9.29
N GLU A 63 0.23 -2.02 9.05
CA GLU A 63 1.24 -1.40 9.91
C GLU A 63 0.69 -1.20 11.32
N ASP A 64 -0.49 -0.59 11.48
CA ASP A 64 -1.15 -0.39 12.77
C ASP A 64 -1.39 -1.72 13.52
N CYS A 65 -1.72 -2.78 12.77
CA CYS A 65 -1.90 -4.12 13.34
C CYS A 65 -0.56 -4.74 13.79
N LEU A 66 0.54 -4.48 13.08
CA LEU A 66 1.88 -5.00 13.38
C LEU A 66 2.64 -4.17 14.42
N THR A 67 2.36 -2.86 14.52
CA THR A 67 3.01 -1.91 15.43
C THR A 67 1.99 -1.25 16.38
N PRO A 68 1.29 -2.02 17.23
CA PRO A 68 0.26 -1.47 18.11
C PRO A 68 0.79 -0.49 19.19
N ASP A 69 2.11 -0.25 19.30
CA ASP A 69 2.75 0.37 20.47
C ASP A 69 3.79 1.47 20.11
N ILE A 70 3.64 2.22 19.01
CA ILE A 70 4.61 3.26 18.60
C ILE A 70 3.98 4.65 18.34
N ILE A 71 2.64 4.76 18.31
CA ILE A 71 1.94 6.06 18.13
C ILE A 71 0.91 6.24 19.25
N ALA A 72 1.37 6.55 20.47
CA ALA A 72 0.60 7.07 21.59
C ALA A 72 1.41 8.16 22.32
#